data_AF-A0A645IJQ1-F1
#
_entry.id   AF-A0A645IJQ1-F1
#
_cell.length_a   1.000
_cell.length_b   1.000
_cell.length_c   1.000
_cell.angle_alpha   90.00
_cell.angle_beta   90.00
_cell.angle_gamma   90.00
#
_symmetry.space_group_name_H-M   'P 1'
#
loop_
_entity.id
_entity.type
_entity.pdbx_description
1 polymer ?
#
loop_
_entity_poly.entity_id
_entity_poly.type
_entity_poly.pdbx_seq_one_letter_code
_entity_poly.pdbx_strand_id
1 'polypeptide(L)' 'MAVRHSFKIPTTPSTTNKTVRFPNDIIDDIENVITGKDCTFSKFVIEAVRSALEMLDQQEQEYGKNKENNKPSEF' A
#
# COMPACT_ATOMS: atom_id res chain seq x y z
N MET A 1 39.65 -3.69 -23.28
CA MET A 1 39.21 -2.99 -22.05
C MET A 1 37.84 -3.52 -21.69
N ALA A 2 37.73 -4.43 -20.71
CA ALA A 2 36.46 -5.09 -20.38
C ALA A 2 35.64 -4.23 -19.42
N VAL A 3 34.40 -3.89 -19.82
CA VAL A 3 33.45 -3.15 -18.99
C VAL A 3 32.79 -4.13 -18.02
N ARG A 4 33.17 -4.03 -16.75
CA ARG A 4 32.54 -4.76 -15.63
C ARG A 4 31.24 -4.07 -15.27
N HIS A 5 30.13 -4.58 -15.80
CA HIS A 5 28.80 -4.23 -15.32
C HIS A 5 28.67 -4.74 -13.89
N SER A 6 28.59 -3.84 -12.92
CA SER A 6 28.37 -4.17 -11.53
C SER A 6 26.95 -4.69 -11.37
N PHE A 7 26.81 -6.01 -11.19
CA PHE A 7 25.56 -6.64 -10.81
C PHE A 7 25.15 -6.12 -9.43
N LYS A 8 24.11 -5.30 -9.38
CA LYS A 8 23.51 -4.87 -8.11
C LYS A 8 22.62 -6.00 -7.61
N ILE A 9 22.95 -6.55 -6.45
CA ILE A 9 22.10 -7.55 -5.80
C ILE A 9 20.76 -6.87 -5.46
N PRO A 10 19.62 -7.41 -5.93
CA PRO A 10 18.31 -6.87 -5.57
C PRO A 10 18.13 -6.94 -4.06
N THR A 11 17.99 -5.78 -3.42
CA THR A 11 17.73 -5.72 -1.98
C THR A 11 16.22 -5.74 -1.78
N THR A 12 15.71 -6.86 -1.30
CA THR A 12 14.33 -6.92 -0.81
C THR A 12 14.23 -6.05 0.45
N PRO A 13 13.18 -5.22 0.57
CA PRO A 13 12.95 -4.45 1.79
C PRO A 13 12.81 -5.40 2.99
N SER A 14 13.27 -4.95 4.16
CA SER A 14 13.12 -5.72 5.39
C SER A 14 11.63 -5.91 5.71
N THR A 15 11.26 -7.13 6.10
CA THR A 15 9.89 -7.45 6.51
C THR A 15 9.88 -7.88 7.97
N THR A 16 8.78 -7.62 8.66
CA THR A 16 8.57 -8.07 10.05
C THR A 16 7.24 -8.81 10.11
N ASN A 17 7.24 -10.00 10.71
CA ASN A 17 6.00 -10.75 10.90
C ASN A 17 5.10 -10.06 11.94
N LYS A 18 3.80 -9.94 11.62
CA LYS A 18 2.75 -9.46 12.52
C LYS A 18 1.58 -10.43 12.43
N THR A 19 1.00 -10.77 13.59
CA THR A 19 -0.17 -11.65 13.69
C THR A 19 -1.40 -10.81 14.01
N VAL A 20 -2.45 -10.99 13.22
CA VAL A 20 -3.76 -10.33 13.39
C VAL A 20 -4.86 -11.36 13.13
N ARG A 21 -6.06 -11.14 13.70
CA ARG A 21 -7.22 -12.01 13.50
C ARG A 21 -8.21 -11.32 12.57
N PHE A 22 -8.65 -12.04 11.54
CA PHE A 22 -9.71 -11.61 10.64
C PHE A 22 -11.02 -12.36 11.01
N PRO A 23 -12.18 -11.72 10.86
CA PRO A 23 -13.46 -12.41 10.83
C PRO A 23 -13.49 -13.50 9.74
N ASN A 24 -14.17 -14.62 10.00
CA ASN A 24 -14.17 -15.77 9.09
C ASN A 24 -14.85 -15.46 7.75
N ASP A 25 -15.94 -14.69 7.78
CA ASP A 25 -16.64 -14.20 6.60
C ASP A 25 -15.72 -13.41 5.67
N ILE A 26 -14.86 -12.56 6.24
CA ILE A 26 -13.89 -11.79 5.46
C ILE A 26 -12.80 -12.71 4.88
N ILE A 27 -12.37 -13.73 5.62
CA ILE A 27 -11.39 -14.71 5.09
C ILE A 27 -11.98 -15.44 3.89
N ASP A 28 -13.21 -15.93 4.01
CA ASP A 28 -13.91 -16.65 2.95
C ASP A 28 -14.07 -15.77 1.70
N ASP A 29 -14.45 -14.50 1.88
CA ASP A 29 -14.56 -13.54 0.79
C ASP A 29 -13.22 -13.28 0.09
N ILE A 30 -12.13 -13.13 0.86
CA ILE A 30 -10.79 -12.95 0.29
C ILE A 30 -10.37 -14.18 -0.51
N GLU A 31 -10.52 -15.38 0.06
CA GLU A 31 -10.18 -16.65 -0.59
C GLU A 31 -10.97 -16.86 -1.88
N ASN A 32 -12.27 -16.55 -1.87
CA ASN A 32 -13.12 -16.59 -3.06
C ASN A 32 -12.62 -15.62 -4.15
N VAL A 33 -12.22 -14.40 -3.77
CA VAL A 33 -11.73 -13.39 -4.72
C VAL A 33 -10.37 -13.75 -5.31
N ILE A 34 -9.48 -14.39 -4.54
CA ILE A 34 -8.14 -14.77 -5.02
C ILE A 34 -8.09 -16.15 -5.68
N THR A 35 -9.14 -16.97 -5.53
CA THR A 35 -9.25 -18.29 -6.17
C THR A 35 -9.08 -18.17 -7.69
N GLY A 36 -8.16 -18.97 -8.24
CA GLY A 36 -7.85 -18.96 -9.68
C GLY A 36 -6.99 -17.78 -10.14
N LYS A 37 -6.52 -16.92 -9.23
CA LYS A 37 -5.56 -15.84 -9.50
C LYS A 37 -4.17 -16.23 -9.00
N ASP A 38 -3.14 -15.68 -9.64
CA ASP A 38 -1.75 -15.79 -9.16
C ASP A 38 -1.50 -14.80 -8.00
N CYS A 39 -2.27 -14.96 -6.92
CA CYS A 39 -2.26 -14.09 -5.74
C CYS A 39 -2.45 -14.92 -4.47
N THR A 40 -1.65 -14.65 -3.44
CA THR A 40 -1.79 -15.27 -2.12
C THR A 40 -2.55 -14.35 -1.17
N PHE A 41 -3.14 -14.92 -0.12
CA PHE A 41 -3.82 -14.15 0.93
C PHE A 41 -2.94 -13.01 1.47
N SER A 42 -1.68 -13.31 1.82
CA SER A 42 -0.74 -12.30 2.33
C SER A 42 -0.46 -11.18 1.32
N LYS A 43 -0.32 -11.51 0.02
CA LYS A 43 -0.09 -10.51 -1.03
C LYS A 43 -1.31 -9.61 -1.20
N PHE A 44 -2.51 -10.19 -1.19
CA PHE A 44 -3.75 -9.44 -1.22
C PHE A 44 -3.86 -8.47 -0.03
N VAL A 45 -3.63 -8.95 1.20
CA VAL A 45 -3.70 -8.11 2.40
C VAL A 45 -2.68 -6.99 2.36
N ILE A 46 -1.44 -7.26 1.92
CA ILE A 46 -0.39 -6.24 1.80
C ILE A 46 -0.82 -5.13 0.82
N GLU A 47 -1.34 -5.49 -0.35
CA GLU A 47 -1.77 -4.51 -1.35
C GLU A 47 -3.01 -3.73 -0.91
N ALA A 48 -3.96 -4.38 -0.25
CA ALA A 48 -5.13 -3.72 0.31
C ALA A 48 -4.74 -2.67 1.36
N VAL A 49 -3.80 -3.01 2.26
CA VAL A 49 -3.30 -2.08 3.28
C VAL A 49 -2.49 -0.94 2.65
N ARG A 50 -1.66 -1.21 1.63
CA ARG A 50 -0.96 -0.16 0.89
C ARG A 50 -1.93 0.83 0.25
N SER A 51 -2.96 0.32 -0.42
CA SER A 51 -3.99 1.15 -1.06
C SER A 51 -4.75 1.99 -0.04
N ALA A 52 -5.11 1.40 1.11
CA ALA A 52 -5.80 2.11 2.18
C ALA A 52 -4.93 3.24 2.78
N LEU A 53 -3.63 3.00 2.99
CA LEU A 53 -2.70 4.02 3.48
C LEU A 53 -2.55 5.16 2.46
N GLU A 54 -2.40 4.85 1.17
CA GLU A 54 -2.31 5.86 0.12
C GLU A 54 -3.58 6.73 0.03
N MET A 55 -4.76 6.11 0.17
CA MET A 55 -6.03 6.85 0.21
C MET A 55 -6.10 7.82 1.40
N LEU A 56 -5.61 7.42 2.59
CA LEU A 56 -5.56 8.29 3.76
C LEU A 56 -4.59 9.46 3.55
N ASP A 57 -3.40 9.19 3.02
CA ASP A 57 -2.41 10.22 2.68
C ASP A 57 -2.99 11.22 1.67
N GLN A 58 -3.68 10.74 0.62
CA GLN A 58 -4.33 11.59 -0.38
C GLN A 58 -5.43 12.48 0.25
N GLN A 59 -6.25 11.91 1.14
CA GLN A 59 -7.29 12.68 1.86
C GLN A 59 -6.70 13.80 2.71
N GLU A 60 -5.59 13.55 3.42
CA GLU A 60 -4.92 14.57 4.22
C GLU A 60 -4.36 15.71 3.34
N GLN A 61 -3.78 15.37 2.19
CA GLN A 61 -3.26 16.36 1.24
C GLN A 61 -4.38 17.20 0.61
N GLU A 62 -5.51 16.59 0.25
CA GLU A 62 -6.69 17.32 -0.23
C GLU A 62 -7.27 18.24 0.85
N TYR A 63 -7.29 17.80 2.11
CA TYR A 63 -7.76 18.62 3.24
C TYR A 63 -6.79 19.78 3.55
N GLY A 64 -5.48 19.57 3.37
CA GLY A 64 -4.44 20.60 3.51
C GLY A 64 -4.53 21.69 2.43
N LYS A 65 -4.70 21.30 1.17
CA LYS A 65 -4.82 22.24 0.04
C LYS A 65 -6.08 23.11 0.11
N ASN A 66 -7.18 22.59 0.65
CA ASN A 66 -8.41 23.38 0.82
C ASN A 66 -8.33 24.48 1.89
N LYS A 67 -7.37 24.41 2.83
CA LYS A 67 -7.11 25.50 3.79
C LYS A 67 -6.33 26.66 3.20
N GLU A 68 -5.37 26.38 2.31
CA GLU A 68 -4.55 27.43 1.68
C GLU A 68 -5.36 28.27 0.66
N ASN A 69 -6.37 27.67 0.03
CA ASN A 69 -7.30 28.35 -0.88
C ASN A 69 -8.46 29.08 -0.19
N ASN A 70 -8.64 28.92 1.13
CA ASN A 70 -9.66 29.63 1.93
C ASN A 70 -9.06 30.74 2.80
N LYS A 71 -7.87 31.23 2.46
CA LYS A 71 -7.38 32.47 3.08
C LYS A 71 -8.27 33.61 2.56
N PRO A 72 -9.04 34.31 3.41
CA PRO A 72 -9.70 35.54 2.98
C PRO A 72 -8.61 36.46 2.45
N SER A 73 -8.83 37.06 1.27
CA SER A 73 -7.98 38.14 0.80
C SER A 73 -7.97 39.24 1.87
N GLU A 74 -6.87 39.34 2.62
CA GLU A 74 -6.65 40.47 3.52
C GLU A 74 -6.59 41.72 2.65
N PHE A 75 -7.64 42.54 2.74
CA PHE A 75 -7.65 43.95 2.34
C PHE A 75 -7.18 44.79 3.51
#